data_AF-A0A653C088-F1
#
_entry.id   AF-A0A653C088-F1
#
_cell.length_a   1.000
_cell.length_b   1.000
_cell.length_c   1.000
_cell.angle_alpha   90.00
_cell.angle_beta   90.00
_cell.angle_gamma   90.00
#
_symmetry.space_group_name_H-M   'P 1'
#
loop_
_entity.id
_entity.type
_entity.pdbx_description
1 polymer ?
#
loop_
_entity_poly.entity_id
_entity_poly.type
_entity_poly.pdbx_seq_one_letter_code
_entity_poly.pdbx_strand_id
1 'polypeptide(L)'
;MLKTIYFFIICDTFSGVLSYQLSIGDCPLYYDESCDTTKVNFFLSSPARFGRSTSKIDPFRPKFPQVYDHLVPLKIVIHGYGGLGIDTATTNVSKAYEDEGYNVIIGLDPALPLFVKASNDWKLDSSDASFVDIIHTSSGTFGKLEPTGHVDFYVNGGSLQPFCTGRPYPQLCSHILAGLYFAESIRSRGNIFIGYECENIAYYYLGICNTDKRAVMGEFSYSKLKGIYFVKTSNTPPFALDNIYLKT
;
A
#
# COMPACT_ATOMS: atom_id res chain seq x y z
N MET A 1 9.73 1.46 18.83
CA MET A 1 9.55 2.81 18.23
C MET A 1 9.63 2.60 16.72
N LEU A 2 8.57 2.89 15.96
CA LEU A 2 8.52 2.63 14.52
C LEU A 2 9.51 3.56 13.81
N LYS A 3 10.61 2.99 13.31
CA LYS A 3 11.63 3.66 12.50
C LYS A 3 11.33 3.35 11.04
N THR A 4 10.33 4.01 10.46
CA THR A 4 9.97 3.80 9.06
C THR A 4 9.62 5.14 8.49
N ILE A 5 10.22 5.47 7.34
CA ILE A 5 9.88 6.68 6.62
C ILE A 5 8.84 6.33 5.56
N TYR A 6 7.69 6.99 5.61
CA TYR A 6 6.60 6.76 4.67
C TYR A 6 6.62 7.83 3.60
N PHE A 7 6.54 7.38 2.36
CA PHE A 7 6.29 8.21 1.21
C PHE A 7 4.87 7.98 0.70
N PHE A 8 4.02 9.01 0.70
CA PHE A 8 2.63 8.91 0.21
C PHE A 8 2.46 9.67 -1.10
N ILE A 9 1.77 9.05 -2.05
CA ILE A 9 1.32 9.67 -3.31
C ILE A 9 -0.18 9.89 -3.17
N ILE A 10 -0.63 11.14 -3.04
CA ILE A 10 -2.05 11.50 -2.86
C ILE A 10 -2.43 12.61 -3.84
N CYS A 11 -3.50 12.40 -4.62
CA CYS A 11 -4.12 13.42 -5.46
C CYS A 11 -5.22 14.18 -4.71
N ASP A 12 -5.45 15.44 -5.10
CA ASP A 12 -6.42 16.34 -4.46
C ASP A 12 -7.21 17.13 -5.53
N THR A 13 -8.57 17.20 -5.45
CA THR A 13 -9.32 18.47 -5.35
C THR A 13 -10.84 18.30 -5.19
N PHE A 14 -11.38 19.21 -4.37
CA PHE A 14 -12.71 19.41 -3.82
C PHE A 14 -13.74 20.05 -4.79
N SER A 15 -14.91 19.43 -4.94
CA SER A 15 -16.17 20.16 -5.16
C SER A 15 -17.37 19.40 -4.55
N GLY A 16 -17.54 19.52 -3.23
CA GLY A 16 -18.83 19.23 -2.56
C GLY A 16 -18.98 17.87 -1.86
N VAL A 17 -18.83 17.93 -0.52
CA VAL A 17 -19.62 17.22 0.51
C VAL A 17 -19.27 15.77 0.93
N LEU A 18 -18.41 14.99 0.28
CA LEU A 18 -18.06 13.64 0.82
C LEU A 18 -16.57 13.30 0.73
N SER A 19 -15.76 13.86 1.63
CA SER A 19 -14.38 13.38 1.86
C SER A 19 -14.39 12.20 2.85
N TYR A 20 -13.66 11.12 2.53
CA TYR A 20 -13.38 10.05 3.49
C TYR A 20 -12.06 10.35 4.20
N GLN A 21 -12.12 10.49 5.53
CA GLN A 21 -10.95 10.72 6.37
C GLN A 21 -10.33 9.38 6.82
N LEU A 22 -9.13 9.08 6.32
CA LEU A 22 -8.26 7.99 6.73
C LEU A 22 -7.37 8.46 7.89
N SER A 23 -7.61 8.05 9.13
CA SER A 23 -6.77 8.48 10.27
C SER A 23 -5.61 7.52 10.55
N ILE A 24 -4.40 7.86 10.10
CA ILE A 24 -3.14 7.16 10.41
C ILE A 24 -2.53 7.71 11.71
N GLY A 25 -2.87 7.12 12.85
CA GLY A 25 -2.46 7.66 14.16
C GLY A 25 -3.14 9.01 14.42
N ASP A 26 -2.34 10.04 14.70
CA ASP A 26 -2.80 11.44 14.80
C ASP A 26 -2.89 12.15 13.44
N CYS A 27 -2.56 11.46 12.34
CA CYS A 27 -2.53 12.04 11.00
C CYS A 27 -3.81 11.70 10.23
N PRO A 28 -4.67 12.68 9.94
CA PRO A 28 -5.76 12.49 8.99
C PRO A 28 -5.25 12.60 7.54
N LEU A 29 -5.48 11.55 6.76
CA LEU A 29 -5.46 11.54 5.30
C LEU A 29 -6.88 11.78 4.79
N TYR A 30 -7.00 12.55 3.73
CA TYR A 30 -8.26 12.81 3.04
C TYR A 30 -8.10 12.34 1.59
N TYR A 31 -9.08 11.60 1.06
CA TYR A 31 -9.05 11.00 -0.29
C TYR A 31 -10.23 11.49 -1.16
N ASP A 32 -9.96 11.82 -2.44
CA ASP A 32 -10.93 12.16 -3.49
C ASP A 32 -10.34 11.90 -4.91
N GLU A 33 -11.14 11.48 -5.92
CA GLU A 33 -10.73 11.27 -7.33
C GLU A 33 -11.24 12.45 -8.21
N SER A 34 -10.49 13.10 -9.12
CA SER A 34 -9.56 12.65 -10.17
C SER A 34 -8.25 13.45 -10.23
N CYS A 35 -7.17 12.81 -10.70
CA CYS A 35 -5.80 13.34 -10.68
C CYS A 35 -5.38 14.06 -11.97
N ASP A 36 -4.94 15.31 -11.87
CA ASP A 36 -3.99 15.89 -12.83
C ASP A 36 -2.57 15.65 -12.29
N THR A 37 -1.62 15.32 -13.17
CA THR A 37 -0.19 15.06 -12.88
C THR A 37 0.50 16.17 -12.08
N THR A 38 -0.02 17.40 -12.13
CA THR A 38 0.46 18.56 -11.34
C THR A 38 0.05 18.52 -9.87
N LYS A 39 -0.84 17.61 -9.47
CA LYS A 39 -1.48 17.55 -8.15
C LYS A 39 -1.07 16.35 -7.30
N VAL A 40 -0.07 15.58 -7.75
CA VAL A 40 0.50 14.49 -6.97
C VAL A 40 1.34 15.09 -5.84
N ASN A 41 0.87 14.90 -4.60
CA ASN A 41 1.58 15.34 -3.42
C ASN A 41 2.40 14.21 -2.83
N PHE A 42 3.61 14.57 -2.42
CA PHE A 42 4.60 13.66 -1.88
C PHE A 42 4.93 14.07 -0.45
N PHE A 43 4.86 13.12 0.47
CA PHE A 43 5.07 13.38 1.90
C PHE A 43 6.13 12.46 2.44
N LEU A 44 7.07 12.99 3.23
CA LEU A 44 8.05 12.22 3.97
C LEU A 44 7.68 12.25 5.45
N SER A 45 7.35 11.11 6.05
CA SER A 45 7.12 11.03 7.50
C SER A 45 8.29 10.36 8.19
N SER A 46 9.02 11.05 9.08
CA SER A 46 10.21 10.51 9.77
C SER A 46 10.05 10.52 11.31
N PRO A 47 10.77 9.65 12.04
CA PRO A 47 10.82 9.73 13.51
C PRO A 47 11.43 11.05 13.97
N ALA A 48 10.77 11.78 14.88
CA ALA A 48 11.27 13.01 15.48
C ALA A 48 11.58 12.81 16.98
N ARG A 49 12.36 13.71 17.59
CA ARG A 49 12.63 13.68 19.05
C ARG A 49 11.34 13.68 19.89
N PHE A 50 10.25 14.24 19.36
CA PHE A 50 8.90 14.14 19.90
C PHE A 50 7.94 13.74 18.78
N GLY A 51 7.54 12.47 18.72
CA GLY A 51 6.54 11.98 17.76
C GLY A 51 7.06 11.76 16.34
N ARG A 52 6.26 12.10 15.33
CA ARG A 52 6.60 12.02 13.90
C ARG A 52 6.64 13.43 13.30
N SER A 53 7.61 13.66 12.42
CA SER A 53 7.65 14.86 11.58
C SER A 53 7.26 14.47 10.16
N THR A 54 6.26 15.14 9.58
CA THR A 54 5.86 14.95 8.19
C THR A 54 6.15 16.21 7.39
N SER A 55 6.90 16.09 6.31
CA SER A 55 7.26 17.19 5.42
C SER A 55 6.80 16.90 3.99
N LYS A 56 6.19 17.89 3.32
CA LYS A 56 5.88 17.81 1.90
C LYS A 56 7.17 17.89 1.08
N ILE A 57 7.33 17.02 0.10
CA ILE A 57 8.46 16.99 -0.83
C ILE A 57 8.05 17.68 -2.13
N ASP A 58 8.96 18.49 -2.67
CA ASP A 58 8.87 19.00 -4.04
C ASP A 58 9.28 17.87 -5.01
N PRO A 59 8.38 17.36 -5.85
CA PRO A 59 8.72 16.26 -6.76
C PRO A 59 9.74 16.60 -7.85
N PHE A 60 9.87 17.88 -8.20
CA PHE A 60 10.80 18.31 -9.24
C PHE A 60 12.16 18.67 -8.65
N ARG A 61 12.25 18.80 -7.32
CA ARG A 61 13.49 19.04 -6.57
C ARG A 61 13.44 18.32 -5.22
N PRO A 62 13.41 16.98 -5.21
CA PRO A 62 13.37 16.22 -3.97
C PRO A 62 14.61 16.54 -3.14
N LYS A 63 14.39 16.91 -1.87
CA LYS A 63 15.45 17.17 -0.89
C LYS A 63 15.19 16.34 0.35
N PHE A 64 16.24 15.72 0.87
CA PHE A 64 16.19 15.11 2.18
C PHE A 64 16.03 16.19 3.26
N PRO A 65 15.27 15.92 4.33
CA PRO A 65 15.31 16.75 5.52
C PRO A 65 16.75 16.82 6.05
N GLN A 66 17.12 17.94 6.68
CA GLN A 66 18.46 18.08 7.30
C GLN A 66 18.77 17.00 8.34
N VAL A 67 17.74 16.36 8.90
CA VAL A 67 17.87 15.23 9.82
C VAL A 67 17.24 14.01 9.14
N TYR A 68 17.99 13.37 8.25
CA TYR A 68 17.62 12.09 7.63
C TYR A 68 18.53 11.00 8.18
N ASP A 69 17.94 9.95 8.75
CA ASP A 69 18.67 8.79 9.27
C ASP A 69 18.77 7.72 8.17
N HIS A 70 19.90 7.70 7.47
CA HIS A 70 20.17 6.74 6.39
C HIS A 70 20.22 5.28 6.87
N LEU A 71 20.20 5.01 8.19
CA LEU A 71 20.14 3.66 8.74
C LEU A 71 18.71 3.12 8.84
N VAL A 72 17.70 3.94 8.54
CA VAL A 72 16.30 3.57 8.60
C VAL A 72 15.81 3.16 7.20
N PRO A 73 15.20 1.97 7.04
CA PRO A 73 14.65 1.57 5.75
C PRO A 73 13.56 2.56 5.31
N LEU A 74 13.69 3.13 4.10
CA LEU A 74 12.56 3.83 3.52
C LEU A 74 11.61 2.89 2.77
N LYS A 75 10.31 3.10 2.96
CA LYS A 75 9.22 2.40 2.26
C LYS A 75 8.35 3.38 1.47
N ILE A 76 8.29 3.17 0.16
CA ILE A 76 7.42 3.97 -0.71
C ILE A 76 6.03 3.34 -0.68
N VAL A 77 5.01 4.11 -0.31
CA VAL A 77 3.62 3.62 -0.23
C VAL A 77 2.80 4.29 -1.33
N ILE A 78 2.23 3.47 -2.19
CA ILE A 78 1.57 3.94 -3.41
C ILE A 78 0.18 3.35 -3.48
N HIS A 79 -0.86 4.17 -3.72
CA HIS A 79 -2.24 3.70 -3.89
C HIS A 79 -2.75 3.94 -5.31
N GLY A 80 -3.44 2.95 -5.90
CA GLY A 80 -4.15 3.12 -7.18
C GLY A 80 -3.25 3.47 -8.37
N TYR A 81 -1.98 3.09 -8.32
CA TYR A 81 -0.98 3.56 -9.27
C TYR A 81 -0.64 2.52 -10.34
N GLY A 82 -0.32 3.05 -11.52
CA GLY A 82 0.04 2.30 -12.72
C GLY A 82 1.43 1.70 -12.63
N GLY A 83 2.49 2.53 -12.58
CA GLY A 83 3.91 2.14 -12.59
C GLY A 83 4.86 3.35 -12.65
N LEU A 84 6.13 3.21 -12.24
CA LEU A 84 7.03 4.34 -11.92
C LEU A 84 7.42 5.25 -13.10
N GLY A 85 7.26 4.77 -14.34
CA GLY A 85 7.54 5.50 -15.57
C GLY A 85 6.39 6.37 -16.09
N ILE A 86 5.27 6.47 -15.36
CA ILE A 86 4.06 7.17 -15.84
C ILE A 86 4.25 8.69 -15.97
N ASP A 87 5.10 9.27 -15.13
CA ASP A 87 5.31 10.71 -15.07
C ASP A 87 6.69 11.08 -14.50
N THR A 88 7.17 12.26 -14.88
CA THR A 88 8.51 12.75 -14.51
C THR A 88 8.65 13.03 -13.02
N ALA A 89 7.58 13.43 -12.33
CA ALA A 89 7.60 13.71 -10.90
C ALA A 89 7.83 12.42 -10.09
N THR A 90 7.10 11.35 -10.42
CA THR A 90 7.28 10.05 -9.78
C THR A 90 8.65 9.46 -10.09
N THR A 91 9.10 9.51 -11.36
CA THR A 91 10.44 9.06 -11.73
C THR A 91 11.54 9.82 -10.98
N ASN A 92 11.44 11.15 -10.89
CA ASN A 92 12.45 11.99 -10.23
C ASN A 92 12.52 11.73 -8.73
N VAL A 93 11.36 11.63 -8.08
CA VAL A 93 11.27 11.26 -6.68
C VAL A 93 11.87 9.88 -6.48
N SER A 94 11.38 8.85 -7.18
CA SER A 94 11.84 7.47 -6.98
C SER A 94 13.35 7.38 -7.15
N LYS A 95 13.93 8.00 -8.18
CA LYS A 95 15.39 8.02 -8.41
C LYS A 95 16.17 8.75 -7.32
N ALA A 96 15.74 9.95 -6.93
CA ALA A 96 16.42 10.74 -5.90
C ALA A 96 16.47 10.03 -4.54
N TYR A 97 15.59 9.07 -4.36
CA TYR A 97 15.46 8.28 -3.16
C TYR A 97 16.05 6.86 -3.33
N GLU A 98 16.00 6.24 -4.51
CA GLU A 98 16.71 5.00 -4.86
C GLU A 98 18.21 5.08 -4.60
N ASP A 99 18.85 6.18 -5.04
CA ASP A 99 20.29 6.42 -4.90
C ASP A 99 20.75 6.44 -3.42
N GLU A 100 19.82 6.61 -2.49
CA GLU A 100 20.03 6.74 -1.05
C GLU A 100 19.66 5.45 -0.28
N GLY A 101 19.32 4.38 -1.01
CA GLY A 101 19.18 3.03 -0.45
C GLY A 101 17.73 2.58 -0.20
N TYR A 102 16.78 3.04 -1.00
CA TYR A 102 15.38 2.65 -0.86
C TYR A 102 15.20 1.23 -1.39
N ASN A 103 14.60 0.37 -0.57
CA ASN A 103 14.58 -1.07 -0.81
C ASN A 103 13.18 -1.69 -0.80
N VAL A 104 12.12 -0.90 -0.57
CA VAL A 104 10.76 -1.43 -0.41
C VAL A 104 9.72 -0.50 -1.06
N ILE A 105 8.92 -1.05 -1.97
CA ILE A 105 7.66 -0.44 -2.43
C ILE A 105 6.48 -1.23 -1.86
N ILE A 106 5.46 -0.52 -1.40
CA ILE A 106 4.18 -1.05 -0.96
C ILE A 106 3.10 -0.53 -1.91
N GLY A 107 2.60 -1.42 -2.76
CA GLY A 107 1.50 -1.15 -3.68
C GLY A 107 0.15 -1.45 -3.04
N LEU A 108 -0.67 -0.43 -2.87
CA LEU A 108 -2.02 -0.51 -2.31
C LEU A 108 -3.02 -0.50 -3.47
N ASP A 109 -3.49 -1.69 -3.83
CA ASP A 109 -4.44 -1.96 -4.89
C ASP A 109 -4.04 -1.31 -6.24
N PRO A 110 -2.93 -1.77 -6.87
CA PRO A 110 -2.41 -1.18 -8.11
C PRO A 110 -3.46 -1.11 -9.21
N ALA A 111 -3.50 -0.02 -9.98
CA ALA A 111 -4.60 0.25 -10.91
C ALA A 111 -4.64 -0.71 -12.10
N LEU A 112 -5.85 -1.21 -12.41
CA LEU A 112 -6.15 -2.02 -13.59
C LEU A 112 -6.55 -1.19 -14.83
N PRO A 113 -7.48 -0.22 -14.74
CA PRO A 113 -7.87 0.57 -15.91
C PRO A 113 -6.66 1.25 -16.54
N LEU A 114 -6.55 1.20 -17.86
CA LEU A 114 -5.41 1.72 -18.65
C LEU A 114 -4.08 0.94 -18.53
N PHE A 115 -3.92 0.04 -17.55
CA PHE A 115 -2.69 -0.75 -17.34
C PHE A 115 -2.83 -2.25 -17.64
N VAL A 116 -3.95 -2.68 -18.20
CA VAL A 116 -4.22 -4.10 -18.57
C VAL A 116 -3.18 -4.67 -19.54
N LYS A 117 -2.69 -3.84 -20.48
CA LYS A 117 -1.70 -4.21 -21.51
C LYS A 117 -0.41 -3.38 -21.43
N ALA A 118 -0.21 -2.65 -20.34
CA ALA A 118 0.98 -1.84 -20.15
C ALA A 118 2.22 -2.76 -20.15
N SER A 119 3.28 -2.34 -20.84
CA SER A 119 4.58 -2.98 -20.70
C SER A 119 5.08 -2.83 -19.26
N ASN A 120 6.03 -3.66 -18.85
CA ASN A 120 6.59 -3.61 -17.49
C ASN A 120 7.07 -2.20 -17.12
N ASP A 121 7.67 -1.44 -18.04
CA ASP A 121 8.11 -0.06 -17.76
C ASP A 121 6.98 0.92 -17.40
N TRP A 122 5.73 0.55 -17.66
CA TRP A 122 4.53 1.36 -17.45
C TRP A 122 3.65 0.82 -16.32
N LYS A 123 4.04 -0.31 -15.70
CA LYS A 123 3.31 -0.90 -14.59
C LYS A 123 4.20 -1.21 -13.40
N LEU A 124 3.65 -1.17 -12.19
CA LEU A 124 4.37 -1.61 -11.00
C LEU A 124 4.73 -3.09 -11.16
N ASP A 125 6.01 -3.42 -10.98
CA ASP A 125 6.47 -4.81 -10.95
C ASP A 125 7.61 -5.05 -9.94
N SER A 126 7.94 -6.31 -9.70
CA SER A 126 8.97 -6.71 -8.73
C SER A 126 10.37 -6.12 -8.97
N SER A 127 10.68 -5.65 -10.18
CA SER A 127 11.96 -5.04 -10.52
C SER A 127 12.09 -3.56 -10.09
N ASP A 128 10.98 -2.92 -9.72
CA ASP A 128 10.94 -1.51 -9.32
C ASP A 128 11.58 -1.22 -7.96
N ALA A 129 11.87 -2.25 -7.15
CA ALA A 129 12.63 -2.13 -5.90
C ALA A 129 13.21 -3.48 -5.45
N SER A 130 14.15 -3.45 -4.50
CA SER A 130 14.69 -4.68 -3.87
C SER A 130 13.63 -5.58 -3.22
N PHE A 131 12.48 -5.01 -2.88
CA PHE A 131 11.30 -5.72 -2.38
C PHE A 131 10.04 -4.93 -2.75
N VAL A 132 9.00 -5.64 -3.21
CA VAL A 132 7.73 -5.04 -3.62
C VAL A 132 6.62 -5.86 -2.98
N ASP A 133 5.84 -5.22 -2.11
CA ASP A 133 4.71 -5.81 -1.38
C ASP A 133 3.40 -5.23 -1.90
N ILE A 134 2.50 -6.08 -2.37
CA ILE A 134 1.23 -5.66 -2.96
C ILE A 134 0.05 -6.10 -2.10
N ILE A 135 -0.87 -5.19 -1.84
CA ILE A 135 -2.15 -5.46 -1.19
C ILE A 135 -3.27 -5.28 -2.21
N HIS A 136 -3.92 -6.38 -2.59
CA HIS A 136 -5.05 -6.41 -3.51
C HIS A 136 -6.37 -6.40 -2.75
N THR A 137 -7.24 -5.43 -3.06
CA THR A 137 -8.56 -5.28 -2.43
C THR A 137 -9.68 -4.99 -3.41
N SER A 138 -9.42 -4.75 -4.71
CA SER A 138 -10.45 -4.64 -5.74
C SER A 138 -10.03 -5.20 -7.11
N SER A 139 -9.28 -6.29 -7.10
CA SER A 139 -8.84 -7.05 -8.27
C SER A 139 -9.98 -7.30 -9.26
N GLY A 140 -9.76 -6.93 -10.51
CA GLY A 140 -10.70 -7.10 -11.61
C GLY A 140 -11.69 -5.95 -11.79
N THR A 141 -11.71 -4.96 -10.88
CA THR A 141 -12.51 -3.73 -11.04
C THR A 141 -11.62 -2.49 -11.12
N PHE A 142 -11.10 -2.00 -10.00
CA PHE A 142 -10.12 -0.91 -9.97
C PHE A 142 -8.70 -1.42 -9.82
N GLY A 143 -8.51 -2.53 -9.11
CA GLY A 143 -7.22 -3.18 -8.87
C GLY A 143 -6.85 -4.24 -9.91
N LYS A 144 -5.55 -4.45 -10.12
CA LYS A 144 -5.02 -5.55 -10.95
C LYS A 144 -5.34 -6.90 -10.32
N LEU A 145 -5.49 -7.93 -11.16
CA LEU A 145 -5.72 -9.30 -10.69
C LEU A 145 -4.41 -10.08 -10.65
N GLU A 146 -3.56 -9.87 -11.64
CA GLU A 146 -2.27 -10.52 -11.73
C GLU A 146 -1.34 -10.08 -10.58
N PRO A 147 -0.49 -10.99 -10.08
CA PRO A 147 0.57 -10.63 -9.15
C PRO A 147 1.54 -9.64 -9.79
N THR A 148 1.89 -8.59 -9.05
CA THR A 148 2.82 -7.54 -9.49
C THR A 148 3.98 -7.32 -8.51
N GLY A 149 4.02 -8.05 -7.40
CA GLY A 149 5.05 -7.90 -6.38
C GLY A 149 6.10 -9.00 -6.35
N HIS A 150 6.99 -8.88 -5.37
CA HIS A 150 7.68 -10.04 -4.83
C HIS A 150 6.70 -10.89 -4.02
N VAL A 151 5.83 -10.22 -3.25
CA VAL A 151 4.72 -10.81 -2.52
C VAL A 151 3.43 -10.07 -2.86
N ASP A 152 2.34 -10.83 -3.00
CA ASP A 152 1.01 -10.32 -3.30
C ASP A 152 0.00 -10.87 -2.28
N PHE A 153 -0.64 -9.98 -1.55
CA PHE A 153 -1.68 -10.30 -0.58
C PHE A 153 -3.07 -9.98 -1.13
N TYR A 154 -3.92 -11.00 -1.28
CA TYR A 154 -5.30 -10.87 -1.73
C TYR A 154 -6.23 -10.87 -0.52
N VAL A 155 -6.66 -9.67 -0.10
CA VAL A 155 -7.47 -9.49 1.10
C VAL A 155 -8.91 -9.89 0.82
N ASN A 156 -9.44 -10.80 1.62
CA ASN A 156 -10.74 -11.44 1.44
C ASN A 156 -10.94 -12.06 0.04
N GLY A 157 -9.85 -12.50 -0.61
CA GLY A 157 -9.86 -12.97 -1.99
C GLY A 157 -9.65 -11.89 -3.04
N GLY A 158 -9.29 -10.66 -2.64
CA GLY A 158 -8.83 -9.58 -3.51
C GLY A 158 -9.91 -8.79 -4.24
N SER A 159 -11.19 -9.19 -4.18
CA SER A 159 -12.29 -8.49 -4.86
C SER A 159 -13.13 -7.68 -3.87
N LEU A 160 -14.46 -7.76 -3.88
CA LEU A 160 -15.33 -6.98 -2.98
C LEU A 160 -15.02 -7.23 -1.49
N GLN A 161 -14.66 -6.18 -0.76
CA GLN A 161 -14.34 -6.28 0.65
C GLN A 161 -15.61 -6.34 1.53
N PRO A 162 -15.64 -7.15 2.61
CA PRO A 162 -16.83 -7.34 3.45
C PRO A 162 -17.40 -6.05 4.06
N PHE A 163 -16.54 -5.09 4.42
CA PHE A 163 -16.95 -3.78 4.94
C PHE A 163 -17.79 -2.97 3.93
N CYS A 164 -17.56 -3.18 2.63
CA CYS A 164 -18.15 -2.42 1.55
C CYS A 164 -19.47 -3.01 1.03
N THR A 165 -19.82 -4.24 1.42
CA THR A 165 -21.06 -4.89 0.99
C THR A 165 -22.29 -4.10 1.43
N GLY A 166 -23.19 -3.82 0.49
CA GLY A 166 -24.43 -3.06 0.74
C GLY A 166 -24.24 -1.55 0.89
N ARG A 167 -23.03 -1.01 0.68
CA ARG A 167 -22.75 0.43 0.67
C ARG A 167 -22.85 1.00 -0.75
N PRO A 168 -23.10 2.32 -0.88
CA PRO A 168 -22.93 3.00 -2.16
C PRO A 168 -21.50 2.82 -2.69
N TYR A 169 -21.35 2.61 -4.00
CA TYR A 169 -20.06 2.44 -4.69
C TYR A 169 -19.14 1.38 -4.04
N PRO A 170 -19.59 0.12 -3.91
CA PRO A 170 -18.91 -0.90 -3.10
C PRO A 170 -17.52 -1.28 -3.66
N GLN A 171 -17.31 -1.15 -4.97
CA GLN A 171 -16.02 -1.40 -5.62
C GLN A 171 -15.00 -0.30 -5.32
N LEU A 172 -15.41 0.98 -5.38
CA LEU A 172 -14.56 2.10 -5.00
C LEU A 172 -14.22 2.08 -3.51
N CYS A 173 -15.21 1.75 -2.66
CA CYS A 173 -14.97 1.50 -1.24
C CYS A 173 -13.89 0.43 -1.02
N SER A 174 -13.94 -0.66 -1.79
CA SER A 174 -12.98 -1.77 -1.70
C SER A 174 -11.57 -1.34 -2.14
N HIS A 175 -11.48 -0.53 -3.20
CA HIS A 175 -10.22 0.07 -3.66
C HIS A 175 -9.53 0.87 -2.55
N ILE A 176 -10.25 1.83 -1.97
CA ILE A 176 -9.76 2.72 -0.90
C ILE A 176 -9.37 1.92 0.37
N LEU A 177 -10.01 0.77 0.61
CA LEU A 177 -9.78 -0.02 1.82
C LEU A 177 -8.36 -0.58 1.94
N ALA A 178 -7.60 -0.71 0.83
CA ALA A 178 -6.19 -1.09 0.89
C ALA A 178 -5.36 -0.13 1.75
N GLY A 179 -5.62 1.18 1.64
CA GLY A 179 -5.00 2.20 2.48
C GLY A 179 -5.38 2.10 3.95
N LEU A 180 -6.64 1.76 4.24
CA LEU A 180 -7.12 1.55 5.60
C LEU A 180 -6.50 0.32 6.26
N TYR A 181 -6.39 -0.81 5.54
CA TYR A 181 -5.72 -2.01 6.05
C TYR A 181 -4.24 -1.77 6.32
N PHE A 182 -3.56 -1.09 5.39
CA PHE A 182 -2.16 -0.73 5.60
C PHE A 182 -1.98 0.20 6.80
N ALA A 183 -2.81 1.24 6.92
CA ALA A 183 -2.80 2.15 8.06
C ALA A 183 -3.04 1.43 9.40
N GLU A 184 -3.96 0.48 9.44
CA GLU A 184 -4.20 -0.35 10.62
C GLU A 184 -2.95 -1.16 10.98
N SER A 185 -2.28 -1.78 10.00
CA SER A 185 -1.07 -2.59 10.21
C SER A 185 0.09 -1.82 10.87
N ILE A 186 0.12 -0.49 10.73
CA ILE A 186 1.10 0.38 11.39
C ILE A 186 0.74 0.60 12.86
N ARG A 187 -0.55 0.83 13.15
CA ARG A 187 -1.04 1.27 14.47
C ARG A 187 -1.06 0.15 15.49
N SER A 188 -1.27 -1.08 15.05
CA SER A 188 -1.60 -2.19 15.91
C SER A 188 -0.36 -2.88 16.48
N ARG A 189 0.05 -2.50 17.69
CA ARG A 189 0.94 -3.33 18.55
C ARG A 189 0.19 -4.55 19.10
N GLY A 190 -0.46 -5.33 18.23
CA GLY A 190 -1.27 -6.48 18.62
C GLY A 190 -2.08 -7.10 17.49
N ASN A 191 -2.71 -6.28 16.64
CA ASN A 191 -3.56 -6.77 15.56
C ASN A 191 -2.73 -6.96 14.29
N ILE A 192 -2.54 -8.21 13.87
CA ILE A 192 -1.68 -8.56 12.73
C ILE A 192 -2.56 -9.13 11.62
N PHE A 193 -2.35 -8.67 10.39
CA PHE A 193 -2.96 -9.26 9.22
C PHE A 193 -2.15 -10.49 8.79
N ILE A 194 -2.66 -11.68 9.07
CA ILE A 194 -2.01 -12.94 8.68
C ILE A 194 -2.57 -13.42 7.35
N GLY A 195 -1.68 -13.59 6.37
CA GLY A 195 -1.95 -14.21 5.09
C GLY A 195 -1.51 -15.66 5.05
N TYR A 196 -2.28 -16.51 4.38
CA TYR A 196 -1.94 -17.90 4.11
C TYR A 196 -1.51 -18.05 2.67
N GLU A 197 -0.37 -18.70 2.44
CA GLU A 197 0.14 -18.89 1.08
C GLU A 197 -0.86 -19.71 0.26
N CYS A 198 -0.90 -19.43 -1.04
CA CYS A 198 -1.47 -20.34 -2.01
C CYS A 198 -0.66 -20.24 -3.30
N GLU A 199 -0.61 -21.34 -4.05
CA GLU A 199 0.18 -21.42 -5.26
C GLU A 199 -0.26 -20.40 -6.32
N ASN A 200 -1.57 -20.20 -6.45
CA ASN A 200 -2.16 -19.24 -7.37
C ASN A 200 -3.59 -18.89 -6.96
N ILE A 201 -4.13 -17.87 -7.61
CA ILE A 201 -5.49 -17.35 -7.36
C ILE A 201 -6.57 -18.38 -7.69
N ALA A 202 -6.38 -19.19 -8.74
CA ALA A 202 -7.36 -20.20 -9.13
C ALA A 202 -7.51 -21.28 -8.05
N TYR A 203 -6.41 -21.74 -7.44
CA TYR A 203 -6.41 -22.74 -6.38
C TYR A 203 -7.10 -22.22 -5.12
N TYR A 204 -6.97 -20.93 -4.82
CA TYR A 204 -7.73 -20.31 -3.75
C TYR A 204 -9.23 -20.35 -4.01
N TYR A 205 -9.69 -19.97 -5.20
CA TYR A 205 -11.12 -20.03 -5.52
C TYR A 205 -11.67 -21.45 -5.59
N LEU A 206 -10.85 -22.43 -5.95
CA LEU A 206 -11.20 -23.85 -5.92
C LEU A 206 -11.16 -24.46 -4.50
N GLY A 207 -10.63 -23.74 -3.50
CA GLY A 207 -10.54 -24.22 -2.12
C GLY A 207 -9.49 -25.31 -1.91
N ILE A 208 -8.45 -25.36 -2.75
CA ILE A 208 -7.43 -26.43 -2.77
C ILE A 208 -6.02 -25.96 -2.40
N CYS A 209 -5.88 -24.77 -1.80
CA CYS A 209 -4.61 -24.32 -1.24
C CYS A 209 -4.17 -25.29 -0.13
N ASN A 210 -2.96 -25.85 -0.26
CA ASN A 210 -2.48 -26.91 0.63
C ASN A 210 -1.13 -26.53 1.25
N THR A 211 -1.13 -25.50 2.10
CA THR A 211 0.07 -25.00 2.78
C THR A 211 -0.30 -24.31 4.09
N ASP A 212 0.50 -24.55 5.12
CA ASP A 212 0.39 -23.87 6.42
C ASP A 212 1.31 -22.65 6.52
N LYS A 213 1.99 -22.29 5.42
CA LYS A 213 2.91 -21.16 5.38
C LYS A 213 2.13 -19.86 5.51
N ARG A 214 2.61 -19.02 6.44
CA ARG A 214 1.97 -17.76 6.80
C ARG A 214 2.91 -16.60 6.59
N ALA A 215 2.33 -15.44 6.35
CA ALA A 215 3.02 -14.19 6.25
C ALA A 215 2.25 -13.06 6.92
N VAL A 216 2.96 -12.05 7.39
CA VAL A 216 2.38 -10.80 7.89
C VAL A 216 2.23 -9.83 6.72
N MET A 217 1.01 -9.34 6.49
CA MET A 217 0.74 -8.29 5.51
C MET A 217 0.93 -6.89 6.13
N GLY A 218 1.42 -5.94 5.34
CA GLY A 218 1.50 -4.52 5.70
C GLY A 218 2.85 -4.10 6.27
N GLU A 219 2.86 -3.21 7.27
CA GLU A 219 4.09 -2.57 7.76
C GLU A 219 5.19 -3.55 8.14
N PHE A 220 4.84 -4.67 8.76
CA PHE A 220 5.80 -5.66 9.26
C PHE A 220 6.07 -6.81 8.30
N SER A 221 5.68 -6.66 7.03
CA SER A 221 5.99 -7.64 5.98
C SER A 221 7.49 -7.83 5.82
N TYR A 222 7.90 -9.08 5.66
CA TYR A 222 9.30 -9.48 5.63
C TYR A 222 9.89 -9.24 4.23
N SER A 223 10.97 -8.47 4.13
CA SER A 223 11.52 -8.00 2.85
C SER A 223 12.13 -9.06 1.92
N LYS A 224 12.17 -10.34 2.33
CA LYS A 224 12.54 -11.46 1.44
C LYS A 224 11.38 -12.42 1.17
N LEU A 225 10.18 -12.05 1.59
CA LEU A 225 8.98 -12.85 1.37
C LEU A 225 8.68 -12.94 -0.13
N LYS A 226 8.23 -14.11 -0.57
CA LYS A 226 7.78 -14.31 -1.95
C LYS A 226 6.52 -15.16 -1.97
N GLY A 227 5.72 -14.93 -3.00
CA GLY A 227 4.53 -15.74 -3.31
C GLY A 227 3.22 -14.99 -3.11
N ILE A 228 2.13 -15.73 -3.26
CA ILE A 228 0.76 -15.22 -3.19
C ILE A 228 0.15 -15.65 -1.86
N TYR A 229 -0.44 -14.71 -1.13
CA TYR A 229 -1.03 -14.95 0.17
C TYR A 229 -2.46 -14.42 0.21
N PHE A 230 -3.32 -15.10 0.96
CA PHE A 230 -4.72 -14.72 1.14
C PHE A 230 -4.97 -14.35 2.59
N VAL A 231 -5.49 -13.14 2.80
CA VAL A 231 -5.74 -12.57 4.13
C VAL A 231 -7.23 -12.53 4.37
N LYS A 232 -7.69 -12.89 5.57
CA LYS A 232 -9.09 -12.67 5.99
C LYS A 232 -9.16 -11.51 6.97
N THR A 233 -10.22 -10.71 6.89
CA THR A 233 -10.46 -9.58 7.79
C THR A 233 -11.87 -9.60 8.37
N SER A 234 -12.07 -8.86 9.45
CA SER A 234 -13.39 -8.46 9.91
C SER A 234 -14.07 -7.55 8.88
N ASN A 235 -15.39 -7.42 8.96
CA ASN A 235 -16.17 -6.45 8.20
C ASN A 235 -16.34 -5.11 8.93
N THR A 236 -15.73 -4.95 10.10
CA THR A 236 -15.69 -3.71 10.89
C THR A 236 -14.30 -3.49 11.49
N PRO A 237 -13.86 -2.23 11.69
CA PRO A 237 -12.60 -1.93 12.38
C PRO A 237 -12.64 -2.32 13.88
N PRO A 238 -11.52 -2.77 14.48
CA PRO A 238 -10.28 -3.15 13.81
C PRO A 238 -10.48 -4.36 12.90
N PHE A 239 -9.93 -4.28 11.69
CA PHE A 239 -10.12 -5.26 10.64
C PHE A 239 -9.28 -6.53 10.81
N ALA A 240 -8.09 -6.42 11.40
CA ALA A 240 -7.25 -7.58 11.64
C ALA A 240 -7.93 -8.55 12.64
N LEU A 241 -7.94 -9.84 12.31
CA LEU A 241 -8.62 -10.87 13.10
C LEU A 241 -7.76 -11.41 14.24
N ASP A 242 -6.44 -11.41 14.08
CA ASP A 242 -5.50 -12.00 15.03
C ASP A 242 -4.89 -10.94 15.96
N ASN A 243 -5.11 -11.12 17.26
CA ASN A 243 -4.44 -10.35 18.31
C ASN A 243 -3.24 -11.13 18.83
N ILE A 244 -2.08 -10.98 18.18
CA ILE A 244 -0.82 -11.46 18.72
C ILE A 244 -0.11 -10.28 19.35
N TYR A 245 -0.14 -10.21 20.68
CA TYR A 245 0.81 -9.38 21.42
C TYR A 245 2.21 -9.86 21.05
N LEU A 246 2.90 -9.14 20.16
CA LEU A 246 4.33 -9.33 19.93
C LEU A 246 5.03 -9.08 21.27
N LYS A 247 5.38 -10.17 21.96
CA LYS A 247 6.22 -10.11 23.15
C LYS A 247 7.54 -9.48 22.69
N THR A 248 7.76 -8.26 23.19
CA THR A 248 9.00 -7.48 23.08
C THR A 248 10.18 -8.25 23.61
#